data_AF-A0AAU9G021-F1
#
_entry.id   AF-A0AAU9G021-F1
#
_cell.length_a   1.000
_cell.length_b   1.000
_cell.length_c   1.000
_cell.angle_alpha   90.00
_cell.angle_beta   90.00
_cell.angle_gamma   90.00
#
_symmetry.space_group_name_H-M   'P 1'
#
loop_
_entity.id
_entity.type
_entity.pdbx_description
1 polymer ?
#
loop_
_entity_poly.entity_id
_entity_poly.type
_entity_poly.pdbx_seq_one_letter_code
_entity_poly.pdbx_strand_id
1 'polypeptide(L)'
;MSENQERPNKCARLEKDQISELEMMLQEKVKKLDYWLNNLAFSFHTQKTDIEALCRLVVLMTKVRDEYEIVKESCLAEMQRKGEERIIKQLISRIDGALMQIRVAQDQYMIIQME
;
A
#
# COMPACT_ATOMS: atom_id res chain seq x y z
N MET A 1 -49.31 -41.25 13.39
CA MET A 1 -48.00 -41.78 12.98
C MET A 1 -47.34 -40.67 12.17
N SER A 2 -46.46 -39.91 12.81
CA SER A 2 -45.87 -38.70 12.22
C SER A 2 -44.50 -39.05 11.67
N GLU A 3 -44.37 -39.16 10.35
CA GLU A 3 -43.08 -39.28 9.68
C GLU A 3 -42.41 -37.91 9.64
N ASN A 4 -41.35 -37.79 10.43
CA ASN A 4 -40.49 -36.61 10.47
C ASN A 4 -39.81 -36.43 9.11
N GLN A 5 -40.15 -35.33 8.44
CA GLN A 5 -39.36 -34.79 7.33
C GLN A 5 -37.96 -34.42 7.84
N GLU A 6 -36.95 -35.18 7.45
CA GLU A 6 -35.55 -34.79 7.56
C GLU A 6 -35.34 -33.48 6.78
N ARG A 7 -35.16 -32.39 7.51
CA ARG A 7 -34.72 -31.11 6.94
C ARG A 7 -33.29 -31.29 6.44
N PRO A 8 -32.95 -30.90 5.20
CA PRO A 8 -31.56 -30.85 4.78
C PRO A 8 -30.89 -29.76 5.60
N ASN A 9 -29.94 -30.18 6.43
CA ASN A 9 -29.05 -29.29 7.15
C ASN A 9 -28.16 -28.61 6.10
N LYS A 10 -28.68 -27.54 5.49
CA LYS A 10 -27.91 -26.58 4.71
C LYS A 10 -26.91 -25.99 5.69
N CYS A 11 -25.76 -26.65 5.77
CA CYS A 11 -24.53 -26.12 6.31
C CYS A 11 -24.25 -24.86 5.47
N ALA A 12 -24.81 -23.73 5.92
CA ALA A 12 -24.48 -22.42 5.42
C ALA A 12 -22.97 -22.31 5.61
N ARG A 13 -22.23 -22.48 4.52
CA ARG A 13 -20.82 -22.13 4.48
C ARG A 13 -20.75 -20.72 5.01
N LEU A 14 -20.14 -20.58 6.18
CA LEU A 14 -19.68 -19.31 6.68
C LEU A 14 -18.66 -18.82 5.65
N GLU A 15 -19.13 -18.09 4.63
CA GLU A 15 -18.33 -17.17 3.83
C GLU A 15 -17.89 -16.05 4.78
N LYS A 16 -17.01 -16.41 5.73
CA LYS A 16 -16.13 -15.42 6.35
C LYS A 16 -15.17 -15.06 5.24
N ASP A 17 -15.11 -13.77 4.92
CA ASP A 17 -14.05 -13.13 4.14
C ASP A 17 -12.68 -13.57 4.67
N GLN A 18 -12.19 -14.72 4.20
CA GLN A 18 -10.84 -15.17 4.51
C GLN A 18 -9.92 -14.36 3.63
N ILE A 19 -9.31 -13.33 4.24
CA ILE A 19 -8.22 -12.58 3.63
C ILE A 19 -7.19 -13.60 3.18
N SER A 20 -6.84 -13.61 1.89
CA SER A 20 -5.86 -14.57 1.40
C SER A 20 -4.47 -14.28 1.96
N GLU A 21 -3.62 -15.31 2.01
CA GLU A 21 -2.23 -15.15 2.45
C GLU A 21 -1.49 -14.08 1.65
N LEU A 22 -1.79 -13.96 0.36
CA LEU A 22 -1.24 -12.92 -0.50
C LEU A 22 -1.74 -11.52 -0.12
N GLU A 23 -3.04 -11.34 0.15
CA GLU A 23 -3.58 -10.06 0.62
C GLU A 23 -2.93 -9.63 1.94
N MET A 24 -2.76 -10.56 2.88
CA MET A 24 -2.05 -10.28 4.14
C MET A 24 -0.60 -9.85 3.89
N MET A 25 0.11 -10.53 2.99
CA MET A 25 1.47 -10.17 2.62
C MET A 25 1.55 -8.78 1.98
N LEU A 26 0.62 -8.45 1.08
CA LEU A 26 0.55 -7.13 0.43
C LEU A 26 0.27 -6.03 1.46
N GLN A 27 -0.66 -6.25 2.39
CA GLN A 27 -0.95 -5.32 3.49
C GLN A 27 0.29 -5.06 4.36
N GLU A 28 1.03 -6.11 4.72
CA GLU A 28 2.23 -5.98 5.56
C GLU A 28 3.36 -5.24 4.81
N LYS A 29 3.51 -5.49 3.50
CA LYS A 29 4.46 -4.73 2.66
C LYS A 29 4.11 -3.25 2.63
N VAL A 30 2.85 -2.90 2.35
CA VAL A 30 2.40 -1.50 2.34
C VAL A 30 2.63 -0.84 3.70
N LYS A 31 2.29 -1.52 4.79
CA LYS A 31 2.49 -1.00 6.16
C LYS A 31 3.97 -0.70 6.46
N LYS A 32 4.89 -1.58 6.03
CA LYS A 32 6.33 -1.35 6.17
C LYS A 32 6.77 -0.14 5.34
N LEU A 33 6.33 -0.07 4.08
CA LEU A 33 6.66 1.06 3.21
C LEU A 33 6.16 2.39 3.78
N ASP A 34 4.95 2.42 4.35
CA ASP A 34 4.40 3.62 4.99
C ASP A 34 5.24 4.05 6.19
N TYR A 35 5.71 3.09 7.00
CA TYR A 35 6.60 3.40 8.11
C TYR A 35 7.90 4.05 7.61
N TRP A 36 8.52 3.50 6.56
CA TRP A 36 9.71 4.09 5.96
C TRP A 36 9.45 5.47 5.37
N LEU A 37 8.37 5.63 4.61
CA LEU A 37 8.00 6.91 4.00
C LEU A 37 7.76 7.98 5.07
N ASN A 38 7.03 7.67 6.14
CA ASN A 38 6.79 8.62 7.22
C ASN A 38 8.09 9.09 7.90
N ASN A 39 9.04 8.18 8.13
CA ASN A 39 10.34 8.54 8.69
C ASN A 39 11.16 9.41 7.74
N LEU A 40 11.13 9.11 6.44
CA LEU A 40 11.81 9.90 5.42
C LEU A 40 11.17 11.30 5.28
N ALA A 41 9.84 11.39 5.27
CA ALA A 41 9.11 12.65 5.19
C ALA A 41 9.40 13.53 6.42
N PHE A 42 9.42 12.95 7.61
CA PHE A 42 9.82 13.65 8.83
C PHE A 42 11.27 14.17 8.74
N SER A 43 12.19 13.33 8.27
CA SER A 43 13.60 13.72 8.08
C SER A 43 13.73 14.85 7.04
N PHE A 44 12.98 14.77 5.95
CA PHE A 44 12.99 15.78 4.88
C PHE A 44 12.50 17.14 5.39
N HIS A 45 11.45 17.15 6.21
CA HIS A 45 10.94 18.38 6.80
C HIS A 45 11.83 18.98 7.90
N THR A 46 12.69 18.18 8.54
CA THR A 46 13.60 18.64 9.60
C THR A 46 14.96 19.09 9.07
N GLN A 47 15.40 18.60 7.90
CA GLN A 47 16.71 18.89 7.31
C GLN A 47 16.67 19.94 6.20
N LYS A 48 15.67 20.84 6.19
CA LYS A 48 15.37 21.78 5.10
C LYS A 48 16.52 22.70 4.65
N THR A 49 17.55 22.89 5.46
CA THR A 49 18.68 23.79 5.19
C THR A 49 19.94 23.08 4.71
N ASP A 50 19.97 21.74 4.73
CA ASP A 50 21.12 20.94 4.31
C ASP A 50 20.80 20.24 2.98
N ILE A 51 21.28 20.84 1.89
CA ILE A 51 21.02 20.35 0.52
C ILE A 51 21.56 18.93 0.31
N GLU A 52 22.73 18.60 0.89
CA GLU A 52 23.30 17.26 0.74
C GLU A 52 22.45 16.23 1.46
N ALA A 53 21.98 16.56 2.67
CA ALA A 53 21.10 15.68 3.43
C ALA A 53 19.74 15.51 2.75
N LEU A 54 19.15 16.59 2.20
CA LEU A 54 17.94 16.52 1.38
C LEU A 54 18.12 15.65 0.12
N CYS A 55 19.26 15.77 -0.56
CA CYS A 55 19.60 14.95 -1.72
C CYS A 55 19.56 13.45 -1.37
N ARG A 56 20.21 13.07 -0.26
CA ARG A 56 20.22 11.69 0.23
C ARG A 56 18.81 11.19 0.57
N LEU A 57 18.00 12.03 1.19
CA LEU A 57 16.61 11.69 1.52
C LEU A 57 15.75 11.48 0.26
N VAL A 58 15.91 12.32 -0.76
CA VAL A 58 15.21 12.17 -2.06
C VAL A 58 15.61 10.89 -2.78
N VAL A 59 16.90 10.52 -2.73
CA VAL A 59 17.37 9.23 -3.26
C VAL A 59 16.73 8.06 -2.51
N LEU A 60 16.62 8.13 -1.19
CA LEU A 60 15.94 7.09 -0.40
C LEU A 60 14.44 7.02 -0.70
N MET A 61 13.77 8.17 -0.83
CA MET A 61 12.35 8.22 -1.22
C MET A 61 12.13 7.63 -2.62
N THR A 62 13.09 7.80 -3.54
CA THR A 62 13.04 7.17 -4.87
C THR A 62 13.03 5.64 -4.77
N LYS A 63 13.85 5.06 -3.89
CA LYS A 63 13.82 3.61 -3.66
C LYS A 63 12.48 3.15 -3.08
N VAL A 64 11.93 3.90 -2.12
CA VAL A 64 10.62 3.59 -1.54
C VAL A 64 9.50 3.69 -2.58
N ARG A 65 9.58 4.67 -3.49
CA ARG A 65 8.65 4.80 -4.63
C ARG A 65 8.68 3.55 -5.50
N ASP A 66 9.87 3.09 -5.88
CA ASP A 66 10.02 1.93 -6.76
C ASP A 66 9.44 0.66 -6.10
N GLU A 67 9.60 0.50 -4.78
CA GLU A 67 8.96 -0.59 -4.02
C GLU A 67 7.42 -0.46 -3.97
N TYR A 68 6.89 0.76 -3.82
CA TYR A 68 5.45 1.00 -3.90
C TYR A 68 4.88 0.61 -5.26
N GLU A 69 5.56 0.94 -6.36
CA GLU A 69 5.14 0.57 -7.72
C GLU A 69 5.11 -0.95 -7.89
N ILE A 70 6.13 -1.68 -7.42
CA ILE A 70 6.15 -3.16 -7.44
C ILE A 70 4.96 -3.75 -6.67
N VAL A 71 4.65 -3.20 -5.49
CA VAL A 71 3.51 -3.65 -4.68
C VAL A 71 2.19 -3.31 -5.37
N LYS A 72 2.09 -2.14 -6.01
CA LYS A 72 0.91 -1.73 -6.77
C LYS A 72 0.67 -2.64 -7.97
N GLU A 73 1.70 -2.99 -8.72
CA GLU A 73 1.63 -3.97 -9.81
C GLU A 73 1.13 -5.33 -9.30
N SER A 74 1.62 -5.76 -8.14
CA SER A 74 1.17 -7.00 -7.49
C SER A 74 -0.30 -6.96 -7.11
N CYS A 75 -0.78 -5.83 -6.58
CA CYS A 75 -2.19 -5.59 -6.28
C CYS A 75 -3.05 -5.63 -7.55
N LEU A 76 -2.61 -4.98 -8.63
CA LEU A 76 -3.32 -4.94 -9.92
C LEU A 76 -3.42 -6.34 -10.54
N ALA A 77 -2.33 -7.10 -10.51
CA ALA A 77 -2.31 -8.49 -10.99
C ALA A 77 -3.31 -9.36 -10.22
N GLU A 78 -3.42 -9.18 -8.90
CA GLU A 78 -4.39 -9.94 -8.10
C GLU A 78 -5.84 -9.53 -8.40
N MET A 79 -6.11 -8.24 -8.63
CA MET A 79 -7.43 -7.79 -9.10
C MET A 79 -7.81 -8.39 -10.45
N GLN A 80 -6.85 -8.54 -11.37
CA GLN A 80 -7.11 -9.18 -12.67
C GLN A 80 -7.45 -10.67 -12.51
N ARG A 81 -6.82 -11.35 -11.54
CA ARG A 81 -6.95 -12.80 -11.35
C ARG A 81 -8.21 -13.20 -10.58
N LYS A 82 -8.54 -12.47 -9.51
CA LYS A 82 -9.67 -12.77 -8.61
C LYS A 82 -10.88 -11.87 -8.82
N GLY A 83 -10.74 -10.82 -9.63
CA GLY A 83 -11.75 -9.77 -9.77
C GLY A 83 -11.56 -8.65 -8.75
N GLU A 84 -12.50 -7.72 -8.76
CA GLU A 84 -12.39 -6.50 -7.97
C GLU A 84 -12.62 -6.73 -6.46
N GLU A 85 -11.53 -6.90 -5.71
CA GLU A 85 -11.58 -7.01 -4.26
C GLU A 85 -11.45 -5.64 -3.58
N ARG A 86 -12.36 -5.36 -2.64
CA ARG A 86 -12.41 -4.08 -1.90
C ARG A 86 -11.09 -3.79 -1.17
N ILE A 87 -10.49 -4.81 -0.54
CA ILE A 87 -9.25 -4.66 0.22
C ILE A 87 -8.10 -4.26 -0.71
N ILE A 88 -7.96 -4.92 -1.85
CA ILE A 88 -6.91 -4.60 -2.82
C ILE A 88 -7.10 -3.20 -3.41
N LYS A 89 -8.35 -2.79 -3.72
CA LYS A 89 -8.65 -1.41 -4.14
C LYS A 89 -8.22 -0.37 -3.12
N GLN A 90 -8.48 -0.62 -1.84
CA GLN A 90 -8.06 0.27 -0.75
C GLN A 90 -6.54 0.35 -0.64
N LEU A 91 -5.83 -0.76 -0.83
CA LEU A 91 -4.37 -0.76 -0.86
C LEU A 91 -3.83 0.06 -2.02
N ILE A 92 -4.35 -0.11 -3.23
CA ILE A 92 -3.94 0.69 -4.40
C ILE A 92 -4.13 2.18 -4.13
N SER A 93 -5.30 2.59 -3.62
CA SER A 93 -5.56 4.00 -3.30
C SER A 93 -4.59 4.56 -2.25
N ARG A 94 -4.21 3.74 -1.27
CA ARG A 94 -3.20 4.12 -0.26
C ARG A 94 -1.81 4.27 -0.88
N ILE A 95 -1.43 3.35 -1.76
CA ILE A 95 -0.16 3.41 -2.49
C ILE A 95 -0.12 4.66 -3.38
N ASP A 96 -1.19 4.98 -4.11
CA ASP A 96 -1.27 6.18 -4.94
C ASP A 96 -1.08 7.46 -4.11
N GLY A 97 -1.69 7.52 -2.92
CA GLY A 97 -1.48 8.62 -1.98
C GLY A 97 -0.02 8.73 -1.52
N ALA A 98 0.65 7.62 -1.25
CA ALA A 98 2.06 7.59 -0.86
C ALA A 98 2.99 8.02 -2.01
N LEU A 99 2.73 7.55 -3.23
CA LEU A 99 3.47 7.94 -4.44
C LEU A 99 3.35 9.45 -4.70
N MET A 100 2.16 10.03 -4.49
CA MET A 100 1.95 11.48 -4.60
C MET A 100 2.76 12.24 -3.55
N GLN A 101 2.83 11.76 -2.31
CA GLN A 101 3.65 12.41 -1.27
C GLN A 101 5.14 12.43 -1.64
N ILE A 102 5.66 11.30 -2.15
CA ILE A 102 7.04 11.23 -2.62
C ILE A 102 7.28 12.22 -3.75
N ARG A 103 6.35 12.30 -4.71
CA ARG A 103 6.44 13.24 -5.82
C ARG A 103 6.51 14.69 -5.34
N VAL A 104 5.64 15.08 -4.41
CA VAL A 104 5.63 16.42 -3.83
C VAL A 104 6.96 16.75 -3.14
N ALA A 105 7.53 15.81 -2.37
CA ALA A 105 8.83 16.01 -1.74
C ALA A 105 9.97 16.18 -2.77
N GLN A 106 9.93 15.40 -3.86
CA GLN A 106 10.89 15.54 -4.96
C GLN A 106 10.77 16.90 -5.66
N ASP A 107 9.55 17.35 -5.94
CA ASP A 107 9.30 18.65 -6.57
C ASP A 107 9.76 19.80 -5.63
N GLN A 108 9.53 19.69 -4.32
CA GLN A 108 10.02 20.65 -3.33
C GLN A 108 11.55 20.73 -3.31
N TYR A 109 12.24 19.59 -3.34
CA TYR A 109 13.70 19.56 -3.41
C TYR A 109 14.22 20.24 -4.69
N MET A 110 13.59 20.02 -5.83
CA MET A 110 13.96 20.66 -7.09
C MET A 110 13.85 22.19 -7.01
N ILE A 111 12.81 22.70 -6.34
CA ILE A 111 12.66 24.15 -6.11
C ILE A 111 13.82 24.67 -5.24
N ILE A 112 14.13 24.00 -4.13
CA ILE A 112 15.22 24.38 -3.22
C ILE A 112 16.59 24.38 -3.94
N GLN A 113 16.82 23.45 -4.87
CA GLN A 113 18.07 23.43 -5.64
C GLN A 113 18.20 24.58 -6.65
N MET A 114 17.08 25.21 -7.04
CA MET A 114 17.05 26.29 -8.03
C MET A 114 17.11 27.69 -7.39
N GLU A 115 16.93 27.79 -6.07
CA GLU A 115 17.07 29.02 -5.27
C GLU A 115 18.54 29.25 -4.85
#